data_AF-A0A352FNQ8-F1
#
_entry.id   AF-A0A352FNQ8-F1
#
_cell.length_a   1.000
_cell.length_b   1.000
_cell.length_c   1.000
_cell.angle_alpha   90.00
_cell.angle_beta   90.00
_cell.angle_gamma   90.00
#
_symmetry.space_group_name_H-M   'P 1'
#
loop_
_entity.id
_entity.type
_entity.pdbx_description
1 polymer ?
#
loop_
_entity_poly.entity_id
_entity_poly.type
_entity_poly.pdbx_seq_one_letter_code
_entity_poly.pdbx_strand_id
1 'polypeptide(L)'
;PGQLKRYAASLMTTIIYYLGLFAVLVAVIVAVSIPFTISEERKRKRKIKSAFAGRASLDDDAFFNKYFAARGVPIDVVCRIRSLLASDLDADVSCLQPEDDFTGNLEFFFAHDELANVHIVQDLEKEFGISITDDEAARMHTLTISLRQPGPSSDNGRHNKSLDASGIRRLAIDNLSVT
;
A
#
# COMPACT_ATOMS: atom_id res chain seq x y z
N PRO A 1 -61.60 24.55 -14.68
CA PRO A 1 -60.78 25.02 -13.53
C PRO A 1 -60.84 24.15 -12.25
N GLY A 2 -61.97 23.50 -11.92
CA GLY A 2 -62.11 22.70 -10.69
C GLY A 2 -61.39 21.33 -10.70
N GLN A 3 -61.36 20.64 -11.84
CA GLN A 3 -60.70 19.33 -11.96
C GLN A 3 -59.17 19.44 -11.84
N LEU A 4 -58.55 20.44 -12.49
CA LEU A 4 -57.10 20.67 -12.44
C LEU A 4 -56.56 20.88 -11.01
N LYS A 5 -57.32 21.60 -10.17
CA LYS A 5 -56.95 21.84 -8.76
C LYS A 5 -56.96 20.56 -7.94
N ARG A 6 -57.86 19.62 -8.23
CA ARG A 6 -57.94 18.32 -7.54
C ARG A 6 -56.77 17.40 -7.93
N TYR A 7 -56.39 17.38 -9.21
CA TYR A 7 -55.21 16.63 -9.67
C TYR A 7 -53.91 17.21 -9.09
N ALA A 8 -53.77 18.54 -9.06
CA ALA A 8 -52.60 19.18 -8.47
C ALA A 8 -52.47 18.88 -6.97
N ALA A 9 -53.58 18.90 -6.22
CA ALA A 9 -53.58 18.55 -4.80
C ALA A 9 -53.17 17.08 -4.56
N SER A 10 -53.66 16.16 -5.40
CA SER A 10 -53.31 14.73 -5.30
C SER A 10 -51.85 14.44 -5.69
N LEU A 11 -51.27 15.21 -6.62
CA LEU A 11 -49.85 15.07 -6.97
C LEU A 11 -48.94 15.68 -5.89
N MET A 12 -49.36 16.78 -5.27
CA MET A 12 -48.60 17.40 -4.19
C MET A 12 -48.49 16.47 -2.98
N THR A 13 -49.57 15.77 -2.62
CA THR A 13 -49.54 14.83 -1.49
C THR A 13 -48.65 13.62 -1.76
N THR A 14 -48.64 13.08 -2.98
CA THR A 14 -47.74 11.97 -3.34
C THR A 14 -46.29 12.42 -3.36
N ILE A 15 -45.98 13.60 -3.89
CA ILE A 15 -44.62 14.15 -3.88
C ILE A 15 -44.12 14.36 -2.45
N ILE A 16 -44.94 14.96 -1.57
CA ILE A 16 -44.59 15.15 -0.16
C ILE A 16 -44.32 13.80 0.53
N TYR A 17 -45.14 12.78 0.24
CA TYR A 17 -44.94 11.43 0.76
C TYR A 17 -43.60 10.82 0.34
N TYR A 18 -43.25 10.89 -0.95
CA TYR A 18 -41.97 10.37 -1.45
C TYR A 18 -40.76 11.15 -0.92
N LEU A 19 -40.88 12.47 -0.76
CA LEU A 19 -39.81 13.28 -0.15
C LEU A 19 -39.59 12.90 1.32
N GLY A 20 -40.66 12.67 2.08
CA GLY A 20 -40.56 12.17 3.45
C GLY A 20 -39.90 10.79 3.51
N LEU A 21 -40.31 9.87 2.64
CA LEU A 21 -39.72 8.53 2.56
C LEU A 21 -38.22 8.58 2.19
N PHE A 22 -37.84 9.43 1.23
CA PHE A 22 -36.45 9.62 0.84
C PHE A 22 -35.60 10.18 1.99
N ALA A 23 -36.11 11.18 2.72
CA ALA A 23 -35.41 11.74 3.87
C ALA A 23 -35.15 10.68 4.97
N VAL A 24 -36.14 9.82 5.23
CA VAL A 24 -35.99 8.70 6.17
C VAL A 24 -34.93 7.70 5.66
N LEU A 25 -34.95 7.36 4.38
CA LEU A 25 -33.97 6.45 3.79
C LEU A 25 -32.53 6.99 3.90
N VAL A 26 -32.32 8.28 3.61
CA VAL A 26 -31.02 8.94 3.78
C VAL A 26 -30.60 8.92 5.25
N ALA A 27 -31.51 9.22 6.18
CA ALA A 27 -31.22 9.18 7.62
C ALA A 27 -30.81 7.77 8.09
N VAL A 28 -31.46 6.73 7.58
CA VAL A 28 -31.11 5.32 7.88
C VAL A 28 -29.73 4.98 7.33
N ILE A 29 -29.42 5.37 6.08
CA ILE A 29 -28.09 5.13 5.49
C ILE A 29 -27.01 5.80 6.35
N VAL A 30 -27.19 7.08 6.71
CA VAL A 30 -26.24 7.81 7.55
C VAL A 30 -26.09 7.15 8.93
N ALA A 31 -27.21 6.76 9.56
CA ALA A 31 -27.21 6.12 10.88
C ALA A 31 -26.50 4.75 10.87
N VAL A 32 -26.47 4.05 9.73
CA VAL A 32 -25.76 2.78 9.56
C VAL A 32 -24.29 3.00 9.15
N SER A 33 -24.01 3.96 8.28
CA SER A 33 -22.65 4.25 7.78
C SER A 33 -21.70 4.77 8.87
N ILE A 34 -22.18 5.62 9.78
CA ILE A 34 -21.37 6.18 10.87
C ILE A 34 -20.80 5.09 11.81
N PRO A 35 -21.61 4.18 12.41
CA PRO A 35 -21.06 3.13 13.26
C PRO A 35 -20.20 2.12 12.49
N PHE A 36 -20.50 1.89 11.20
CA PHE A 36 -19.71 1.00 10.35
C PHE A 36 -18.27 1.52 10.15
N THR A 37 -18.12 2.81 9.81
CA THR A 37 -16.79 3.44 9.61
C THR A 37 -15.94 3.44 10.89
N ILE A 38 -16.54 3.77 12.04
CA ILE A 38 -15.83 3.79 13.34
C ILE A 38 -15.40 2.37 13.78
N SER A 39 -16.19 1.35 13.45
CA SER A 39 -15.87 -0.05 13.76
C SER A 39 -14.62 -0.52 13.01
N GLU A 40 -14.51 -0.20 11.72
CA GLU A 40 -13.37 -0.60 10.90
C GLU A 40 -12.06 0.04 11.37
N GLU A 41 -12.06 1.32 11.72
CA GLU A 41 -10.87 1.97 12.31
C GLU A 41 -10.41 1.29 13.61
N ARG A 42 -11.35 0.88 14.47
CA ARG A 42 -11.03 0.21 15.73
C ARG A 42 -10.45 -1.18 15.48
N LYS A 43 -10.99 -1.93 14.51
CA LYS A 43 -10.44 -3.22 14.10
C LYS A 43 -9.02 -3.04 13.55
N ARG A 44 -8.81 -2.06 12.67
CA ARG A 44 -7.50 -1.72 12.09
C ARG A 44 -6.49 -1.39 13.19
N LYS A 45 -6.81 -0.45 14.09
CA LYS A 45 -5.95 -0.07 15.23
C LYS A 45 -5.61 -1.24 16.15
N ARG A 46 -6.55 -2.17 16.38
CA ARG A 46 -6.29 -3.39 17.17
C ARG A 46 -5.33 -4.35 16.46
N LYS A 47 -5.50 -4.54 15.14
CA LYS A 47 -4.59 -5.38 14.34
C LYS A 47 -3.18 -4.79 14.29
N ILE A 48 -3.05 -3.47 14.07
CA ILE A 48 -1.78 -2.74 14.14
C ILE A 48 -1.11 -2.96 15.50
N LYS A 49 -1.84 -2.69 16.59
CA LYS A 49 -1.31 -2.84 17.94
C LYS A 49 -0.90 -4.29 18.23
N SER A 50 -1.62 -5.27 17.70
CA SER A 50 -1.29 -6.69 17.85
C SER A 50 -0.07 -7.10 17.03
N ALA A 51 0.03 -6.66 15.78
CA ALA A 51 1.16 -6.97 14.89
C ALA A 51 2.48 -6.37 15.41
N PHE A 52 2.40 -5.19 16.02
CA PHE A 52 3.54 -4.49 16.60
C PHE A 52 3.71 -4.71 18.11
N ALA A 53 2.88 -5.56 18.74
CA ALA A 53 2.98 -5.82 20.17
C ALA A 53 4.34 -6.43 20.53
N GLY A 54 5.05 -5.82 21.49
CA GLY A 54 6.34 -6.31 21.97
C GLY A 54 7.54 -5.99 21.08
N ARG A 55 7.35 -5.23 19.98
CA ARG A 55 8.45 -4.75 19.15
C ARG A 55 9.01 -3.44 19.73
N ALA A 56 10.33 -3.27 19.59
CA ALA A 56 10.97 -2.01 19.93
C ALA A 56 10.68 -0.98 18.83
N SER A 57 10.09 0.16 19.22
CA SER A 57 9.98 1.32 18.36
C SER A 57 11.39 1.89 18.14
N LEU A 58 11.79 1.98 16.88
CA LEU A 58 13.08 2.53 16.47
C LEU A 58 12.81 3.85 15.72
N ASP A 59 13.54 4.90 16.12
CA ASP A 59 13.66 6.09 15.29
C ASP A 59 14.45 5.77 14.00
N ASP A 60 14.44 6.71 13.06
CA ASP A 60 15.00 6.46 11.74
C ASP A 60 16.52 6.23 11.78
N ASP A 61 17.24 6.93 12.65
CA ASP A 61 18.69 6.75 12.84
C ASP A 61 19.02 5.37 13.43
N ALA A 62 18.29 4.94 14.46
CA ALA A 62 18.46 3.65 15.10
C ALA A 62 18.06 2.50 14.17
N PHE A 63 16.99 2.68 13.40
CA PHE A 63 16.56 1.72 12.38
C PHE A 63 17.61 1.57 11.29
N PHE A 64 18.11 2.69 10.76
CA PHE A 64 19.17 2.72 9.77
C PHE A 64 20.44 2.03 10.27
N ASN A 65 20.92 2.43 11.45
CA ASN A 65 22.15 1.91 12.03
C ASN A 65 22.07 0.40 12.31
N LYS A 66 20.89 -0.09 12.71
CA LYS A 66 20.68 -1.50 13.04
C LYS A 66 20.62 -2.40 11.81
N TYR A 67 19.99 -1.96 10.72
CA TYR A 67 19.65 -2.84 9.60
C TYR A 67 20.38 -2.52 8.29
N PHE A 68 20.76 -1.26 8.06
CA PHE A 68 21.19 -0.78 6.74
C PHE A 68 22.60 -0.18 6.72
N ALA A 69 23.15 0.25 7.86
CA ALA A 69 24.51 0.83 7.91
C ALA A 69 25.60 -0.10 7.35
N ALA A 70 25.49 -1.41 7.60
CA ALA A 70 26.43 -2.39 7.06
C ALA A 70 26.22 -2.72 5.57
N ARG A 71 25.07 -2.32 4.99
CA ARG A 71 24.68 -2.64 3.61
C ARG A 71 25.05 -1.52 2.61
N GLY A 72 25.62 -0.41 3.08
CA GLY A 72 26.01 0.72 2.24
C GLY A 72 24.84 1.48 1.62
N VAL A 73 23.62 1.31 2.16
CA VAL A 73 22.45 2.06 1.72
C VAL A 73 22.53 3.47 2.33
N PRO A 74 22.20 4.54 1.58
CA PRO A 74 22.11 5.88 2.15
C PRO A 74 20.95 6.01 3.15
N ILE A 75 21.16 6.74 4.25
CA ILE A 75 20.15 6.91 5.31
C ILE A 75 18.89 7.62 4.81
N ASP A 76 19.04 8.59 3.91
CA ASP A 76 17.96 9.33 3.28
C ASP A 76 17.01 8.43 2.49
N VAL A 77 17.52 7.36 1.86
CA VAL A 77 16.70 6.35 1.17
C VAL A 77 15.84 5.61 2.18
N VAL A 78 16.41 5.16 3.29
CA VAL A 78 15.70 4.41 4.33
C VAL A 78 14.64 5.28 5.02
N CYS A 79 14.98 6.54 5.34
CA CYS A 79 14.03 7.48 5.94
C CYS A 79 12.85 7.79 5.00
N ARG A 80 13.12 7.98 3.70
CA ARG A 80 12.07 8.23 2.70
C ARG A 80 11.14 7.03 2.52
N ILE A 81 11.69 5.81 2.44
CA ILE A 81 10.88 4.59 2.36
C ILE A 81 9.96 4.47 3.59
N ARG A 82 10.50 4.71 4.80
CA ARG A 82 9.71 4.69 6.03
C ARG A 82 8.64 5.77 6.04
N SER A 83 8.96 6.99 5.61
CA SER A 83 7.98 8.07 5.51
C SER A 83 6.87 7.76 4.50
N LEU A 84 7.20 7.13 3.38
CA LEU A 84 6.22 6.74 2.36
C LEU A 84 5.28 5.67 2.91
N LEU A 85 5.83 4.62 3.53
CA LEU A 85 5.04 3.57 4.20
C LEU A 85 4.17 4.14 5.32
N ALA A 86 4.66 5.10 6.10
CA ALA A 86 3.86 5.75 7.15
C ALA A 86 2.65 6.49 6.57
N SER A 87 2.85 7.16 5.42
CA SER A 87 1.80 7.87 4.69
C SER A 87 0.76 6.90 4.12
N ASP A 88 1.21 5.88 3.39
CA ASP A 88 0.32 4.97 2.67
C ASP A 88 -0.44 4.03 3.61
N LEU A 89 0.18 3.62 4.71
CA LEU A 89 -0.44 2.76 5.72
C LEU A 89 -1.29 3.54 6.75
N ASP A 90 -1.21 4.87 6.76
CA ASP A 90 -1.83 5.76 7.76
C ASP A 90 -1.64 5.20 9.19
N ALA A 91 -0.39 4.86 9.49
CA ALA A 91 0.02 4.15 10.70
C ALA A 91 1.44 4.51 11.14
N ASP A 92 1.69 4.33 12.44
CA ASP A 92 3.03 4.46 13.00
C ASP A 92 3.89 3.25 12.59
N VAL A 93 4.92 3.53 11.78
CA VAL A 93 5.87 2.55 11.24
C VAL A 93 7.14 2.42 12.08
N SER A 94 7.22 3.08 13.23
CA SER A 94 8.41 3.02 14.08
C SER A 94 8.75 1.61 14.57
N CYS A 95 7.75 0.72 14.63
CA CYS A 95 7.88 -0.69 14.99
C CYS A 95 8.07 -1.63 13.78
N LEU A 96 8.16 -1.09 12.55
CA LEU A 96 8.46 -1.90 11.36
C LEU A 96 9.86 -2.51 11.48
N GLN A 97 9.98 -3.71 10.94
CA GLN A 97 11.23 -4.43 10.76
C GLN A 97 11.42 -4.71 9.25
N PRO A 98 12.66 -4.74 8.74
CA PRO A 98 12.89 -4.98 7.31
C PRO A 98 12.45 -6.37 6.84
N GLU A 99 12.21 -7.30 7.76
CA GLU A 99 11.65 -8.62 7.51
C GLU A 99 10.11 -8.63 7.48
N ASP A 100 9.44 -7.49 7.71
CA ASP A 100 7.99 -7.44 7.61
C ASP A 100 7.51 -7.66 6.17
N ASP A 101 6.43 -8.44 6.08
CA ASP A 101 5.87 -8.98 4.84
C ASP A 101 4.46 -8.43 4.60
N PHE A 102 4.23 -7.88 3.41
CA PHE A 102 2.96 -7.38 2.87
C PHE A 102 1.88 -8.46 2.76
N THR A 103 2.26 -9.73 2.66
CA THR A 103 1.37 -10.90 2.62
C THR A 103 1.21 -11.61 3.96
N GLY A 104 2.06 -11.27 4.94
CA GLY A 104 2.03 -11.86 6.28
C GLY A 104 1.69 -10.82 7.34
N ASN A 105 2.72 -10.29 7.99
CA ASN A 105 2.56 -9.39 9.15
C ASN A 105 1.82 -8.09 8.83
N LEU A 106 1.89 -7.62 7.59
CA LEU A 106 1.24 -6.40 7.12
C LEU A 106 0.01 -6.66 6.26
N GLU A 107 -0.38 -7.93 6.02
CA GLU A 107 -1.51 -8.32 5.16
C GLU A 107 -2.79 -7.56 5.51
N PHE A 108 -3.02 -7.30 6.79
CA PHE A 108 -4.22 -6.61 7.23
C PHE A 108 -4.34 -5.15 6.76
N PHE A 109 -3.24 -4.51 6.35
CA PHE A 109 -3.25 -3.20 5.70
C PHE A 109 -3.75 -3.30 4.25
N PHE A 110 -3.48 -4.42 3.58
CA PHE A 110 -3.78 -4.67 2.16
C PHE A 110 -5.05 -5.49 1.94
N ALA A 111 -5.58 -6.15 2.98
CA ALA A 111 -6.74 -7.03 2.90
C ALA A 111 -8.05 -6.38 2.40
N HIS A 112 -8.10 -5.05 2.30
CA HIS A 112 -9.26 -4.31 1.78
C HIS A 112 -8.99 -3.63 0.43
N ASP A 113 -7.74 -3.66 -0.04
CA ASP A 113 -7.32 -3.05 -1.29
C ASP A 113 -6.27 -3.95 -1.97
N GLU A 114 -6.74 -4.81 -2.87
CA GLU A 114 -5.90 -5.72 -3.66
C GLU A 114 -4.86 -4.98 -4.53
N LEU A 115 -5.04 -3.67 -4.75
CA LEU A 115 -4.13 -2.82 -5.51
C LEU A 115 -3.17 -2.01 -4.62
N ALA A 116 -3.32 -2.01 -3.30
CA ALA A 116 -2.48 -1.19 -2.42
C ALA A 116 -0.98 -1.58 -2.49
N ASN A 117 -0.65 -2.84 -2.77
CA ASN A 117 0.74 -3.24 -3.03
C ASN A 117 1.32 -2.56 -4.29
N VAL A 118 0.51 -2.43 -5.34
CA VAL A 118 0.91 -1.77 -6.60
C VAL A 118 1.12 -0.28 -6.38
N HIS A 119 0.24 0.36 -5.59
CA HIS A 119 0.33 1.78 -5.27
C HIS A 119 1.64 2.11 -4.53
N ILE A 120 2.00 1.32 -3.50
CA ILE A 120 3.27 1.51 -2.77
C ILE A 120 4.47 1.37 -3.72
N VAL A 121 4.43 0.40 -4.64
CA VAL A 121 5.52 0.23 -5.62
C VAL A 121 5.58 1.42 -6.58
N GLN A 122 4.45 1.90 -7.10
CA GLN A 122 4.39 3.08 -7.97
C GLN A 122 4.89 4.35 -7.27
N ASP A 123 4.56 4.52 -5.99
CA ASP A 123 5.03 5.67 -5.21
C ASP A 123 6.53 5.56 -4.91
N LEU A 124 7.07 4.36 -4.70
CA LEU A 124 8.52 4.13 -4.62
C LEU A 124 9.22 4.42 -5.96
N GLU A 125 8.67 3.96 -7.09
CA GLU A 125 9.19 4.26 -8.43
C GLU A 125 9.25 5.76 -8.69
N LYS A 126 8.19 6.47 -8.32
CA LYS A 126 8.07 7.92 -8.48
C LYS A 126 9.03 8.69 -7.56
N GLU A 127 9.16 8.28 -6.31
CA GLU A 127 10.02 8.95 -5.31
C GLU A 127 11.51 8.73 -5.61
N PHE A 128 11.90 7.55 -6.07
CA PHE A 128 13.30 7.19 -6.31
C PHE A 128 13.73 7.22 -7.79
N GLY A 129 12.80 7.45 -8.72
CA GLY A 129 13.07 7.44 -10.15
C GLY A 129 13.55 6.06 -10.66
N ILE A 130 13.13 5.00 -9.98
CA ILE A 130 13.43 3.61 -10.35
C ILE A 130 12.26 3.05 -11.15
N SER A 131 12.53 2.07 -12.03
CA SER A 131 11.49 1.34 -12.74
C SER A 131 11.54 -0.12 -12.27
N ILE A 132 10.46 -0.55 -11.63
CA ILE A 132 10.19 -1.90 -11.17
C ILE A 132 9.16 -2.47 -12.14
N THR A 133 9.43 -3.62 -12.73
CA THR A 133 8.46 -4.21 -13.66
C THR A 133 7.19 -4.64 -12.90
N ASP A 134 6.01 -4.58 -13.52
CA ASP A 134 4.76 -5.05 -12.91
C ASP A 134 4.88 -6.48 -12.34
N ASP A 135 5.65 -7.31 -13.03
CA ASP A 135 6.01 -8.68 -12.67
C ASP A 135 6.87 -8.77 -11.40
N GLU A 136 7.76 -7.80 -11.16
CA GLU A 136 8.56 -7.69 -9.93
C GLU A 136 7.73 -7.07 -8.80
N ALA A 137 6.91 -6.06 -9.10
CA ALA A 137 5.99 -5.43 -8.16
C ALA A 137 4.99 -6.45 -7.58
N ALA A 138 4.40 -7.28 -8.43
CA ALA A 138 3.46 -8.34 -8.02
C ALA A 138 4.11 -9.42 -7.13
N ARG A 139 5.44 -9.57 -7.20
CA ARG A 139 6.23 -10.54 -6.40
C ARG A 139 6.90 -9.91 -5.18
N MET A 140 6.77 -8.59 -4.98
CA MET A 140 7.27 -7.93 -3.78
C MET A 140 6.36 -8.25 -2.60
N HIS A 141 6.83 -9.17 -1.75
CA HIS A 141 6.13 -9.54 -0.53
C HIS A 141 6.82 -8.96 0.71
N THR A 142 8.12 -8.67 0.69
CA THR A 142 8.85 -8.21 1.89
C THR A 142 9.43 -6.80 1.71
N LEU A 143 9.58 -6.05 2.82
CA LEU A 143 10.17 -4.70 2.83
C LEU A 143 11.67 -4.65 2.49
N THR A 144 12.35 -5.79 2.42
CA THR A 144 13.74 -5.85 1.96
C THR A 144 13.79 -5.63 0.45
N ILE A 145 13.84 -4.36 0.05
CA ILE A 145 14.08 -3.95 -1.32
C ILE A 145 15.55 -4.24 -1.63
N SER A 146 15.79 -5.26 -2.44
CA SER A 146 17.08 -5.45 -3.10
C SER A 146 17.24 -4.31 -4.11
N LEU A 147 17.88 -3.21 -3.70
CA LEU A 147 18.18 -2.05 -4.53
C LEU A 147 19.15 -2.46 -5.66
N ARG A 148 18.63 -3.12 -6.69
CA ARG A 148 19.34 -3.39 -7.94
C ARG A 148 19.20 -2.15 -8.80
N GLN A 149 20.30 -1.43 -9.02
CA GLN A 149 20.29 -0.27 -9.91
C GLN A 149 19.87 -0.69 -11.33
N PRO A 150 19.00 0.07 -12.01
CA PRO A 150 18.65 -0.18 -13.40
C PRO A 150 19.89 0.05 -14.28
N GLY A 151 20.33 -1.01 -14.95
CA GLY A 151 21.32 -0.91 -16.02
C GLY A 151 20.77 -0.04 -17.17
N PRO A 152 21.63 0.69 -17.89
CA PRO A 152 21.18 1.63 -18.91
C PRO A 152 20.39 0.91 -20.01
N SER A 153 19.26 1.53 -20.34
CA SER A 153 18.33 1.21 -21.41
C SER A 153 19.03 0.74 -22.70
N SER A 154 18.56 -0.40 -23.19
CA SER A 154 18.92 -1.05 -24.45
C SER A 154 18.80 -0.11 -25.66
N ASP A 155 19.94 0.34 -26.19
CA ASP A 155 20.09 0.87 -27.55
C ASP A 155 21.18 0.09 -28.32
N ASN A 156 20.84 -0.26 -29.55
CA ASN A 156 21.64 -0.61 -30.72
C ASN A 156 22.71 -1.72 -30.69
N GLY A 157 22.46 -2.74 -31.51
CA GLY A 157 23.28 -2.99 -32.70
C GLY A 157 24.80 -3.21 -32.59
N ARG A 158 25.20 -4.44 -32.94
CA ARG A 158 26.49 -4.87 -33.54
C ARG A 158 27.73 -5.05 -32.65
N HIS A 159 28.26 -6.28 -32.74
CA HIS A 159 29.68 -6.66 -32.78
C HIS A 159 30.59 -6.17 -31.63
N ASN A 160 30.99 -7.05 -30.70
CA ASN A 160 32.11 -8.00 -30.84
C ASN A 160 32.53 -8.57 -29.47
N LYS A 161 32.68 -9.90 -29.45
CA LYS A 161 33.68 -10.72 -28.74
C LYS A 161 33.79 -10.63 -27.20
N SER A 162 33.53 -11.80 -26.61
CA SER A 162 34.40 -12.48 -25.64
C SER A 162 34.36 -12.03 -24.17
N LEU A 163 33.40 -12.59 -23.44
CA LEU A 163 33.60 -13.29 -22.15
C LEU A 163 32.31 -14.09 -21.91
N ASP A 164 32.42 -15.40 -21.73
CA ASP A 164 31.29 -16.32 -21.86
C ASP A 164 30.25 -16.14 -20.74
N ALA A 165 28.99 -16.35 -21.11
CA ALA A 165 27.81 -16.24 -20.25
C ALA A 165 27.54 -17.51 -19.41
N SER A 166 28.40 -18.52 -19.49
CA SER A 166 28.28 -19.77 -18.71
C SER A 166 29.03 -19.68 -17.37
N GLY A 167 30.14 -18.94 -17.30
CA GLY A 167 30.90 -18.73 -16.05
C GLY A 167 30.16 -17.87 -15.02
N ILE A 168 29.43 -16.84 -15.47
CA ILE A 168 28.71 -15.92 -14.57
C ILE A 168 27.37 -16.53 -14.10
N ARG A 169 26.76 -17.44 -14.88
CA ARG A 169 25.54 -18.15 -14.48
C ARG A 169 25.72 -19.07 -13.28
N ARG A 170 26.94 -19.52 -12.97
CA ARG A 170 27.21 -20.43 -11.83
C ARG A 170 27.35 -19.73 -10.48
N LEU A 171 27.56 -18.41 -10.43
CA LEU A 171 27.64 -17.66 -9.17
C LEU A 171 26.29 -17.09 -8.71
N ALA A 172 25.25 -17.14 -9.56
CA ALA A 172 23.93 -16.60 -9.27
C ALA A 172 22.91 -17.66 -8.77
N ILE A 173 23.26 -18.96 -8.80
CA ILE A 173 22.33 -20.05 -8.43
C ILE A 173 22.48 -20.52 -6.97
N ASP A 174 23.58 -20.18 -6.28
CA ASP A 174 23.85 -20.72 -4.94
C ASP A 174 23.34 -19.88 -3.76
N ASN A 175 22.65 -18.75 -3.98
CA ASN A 175 22.11 -17.91 -2.88
C ASN A 175 20.58 -17.77 -2.87
N LEU A 176 19.87 -18.72 -3.47
CA LEU A 176 18.41 -18.86 -3.36
C LEU A 176 18.06 -20.05 -2.46
N SER A 177 18.44 -19.96 -1.18
CA SER A 177 17.74 -20.63 -0.07
C SER A 177 18.36 -20.20 1.27
N VAL A 178 17.49 -19.96 2.26
CA VAL A 178 17.79 -19.71 3.69
C VAL A 178 18.25 -18.26 3.93
N THR A 179 17.50 -17.36 4.56
CA THR A 179 16.46 -17.45 5.61
C THR A 179 15.59 -16.20 5.50
#